data_AF-A0A924BZU0-F1
#
_entry.id   AF-A0A924BZU0-F1
#
_cell.length_a   1.000
_cell.length_b   1.000
_cell.length_c   1.000
_cell.angle_alpha   90.00
_cell.angle_beta   90.00
_cell.angle_gamma   90.00
#
_symmetry.space_group_name_H-M   'P 1'
#
loop_
_entity.id
_entity.type
_entity.pdbx_description
1 polymer ?
#
loop_
_entity_poly.entity_id
_entity_poly.type
_entity_poly.pdbx_seq_one_letter_code
_entity_poly.pdbx_strand_id
1 'polypeptide(L)'
;MSATRPGNRLRLLTILTFCTGLALGSFWLLEVMRKGAVDNTPLAKRTDPDYFVEKFNFVRMSKTGEARYNISGSKLTHFPKD
;
A
#
# COMPACT_ATOMS: atom_id res chain seq x y z
N MET A 1 43.91 -41.82 19.16
CA MET A 1 44.19 -40.63 18.33
C MET A 1 43.28 -40.65 17.11
N SER A 2 42.16 -39.93 17.14
CA SER A 2 41.19 -39.95 16.03
C SER A 2 41.73 -39.14 14.86
N ALA A 3 42.21 -39.83 13.82
CA ALA A 3 42.62 -39.23 12.56
C ALA A 3 41.42 -38.48 11.96
N THR A 4 41.44 -37.14 12.04
CA THR A 4 40.42 -36.33 11.38
C THR A 4 40.64 -36.44 9.87
N ARG A 5 39.81 -37.24 9.20
CA ARG A 5 39.87 -37.41 7.74
C ARG A 5 39.56 -36.05 7.07
N PRO A 6 40.47 -35.49 6.27
CA PRO A 6 40.30 -34.16 5.65
C PRO A 6 39.03 -34.08 4.78
N GLY A 7 38.57 -35.20 4.22
CA GLY A 7 37.32 -35.26 3.44
C GLY A 7 36.05 -34.92 4.22
N ASN A 8 36.01 -35.14 5.55
CA ASN A 8 34.82 -34.81 6.34
C ASN A 8 34.71 -33.30 6.61
N ARG A 9 35.85 -32.62 6.76
CA ARG A 9 35.91 -31.17 6.96
C ARG A 9 35.48 -30.42 5.70
N LEU A 10 35.96 -30.87 4.53
CA LEU A 10 35.57 -30.28 3.25
C LEU A 10 34.07 -30.44 3.00
N ARG A 11 33.53 -31.64 3.22
CA ARG A 11 32.09 -31.90 3.09
C ARG A 11 31.25 -31.02 4.02
N LEU A 12 31.69 -30.85 5.27
CA LEU A 12 31.02 -29.99 6.24
C LEU A 12 31.05 -28.52 5.78
N LEU A 13 32.19 -28.03 5.29
CA LEU A 13 32.32 -26.66 4.79
C LEU A 13 31.43 -26.41 3.56
N THR A 14 31.33 -27.37 2.64
CA THR A 14 30.44 -27.26 1.48
C THR A 14 28.98 -27.15 1.93
N ILE A 15 28.54 -28.02 2.84
CA ILE A 15 27.16 -28.00 3.35
C ILE A 15 26.89 -26.68 4.09
N LEU A 16 27.81 -26.26 4.96
CA LEU A 16 27.67 -25.03 5.72
C LEU A 16 27.55 -23.82 4.79
N THR A 17 28.43 -23.71 3.80
CA THR A 17 28.43 -22.60 2.83
C THR A 17 27.12 -22.58 2.03
N PHE A 18 26.64 -23.76 1.61
CA PHE A 18 25.38 -23.88 0.88
C PHE A 18 24.18 -23.47 1.74
N CYS A 19 24.09 -23.97 2.97
CA CYS A 19 23.03 -23.59 3.91
C CYS A 19 23.06 -22.10 4.24
N THR A 20 24.24 -21.52 4.45
CA THR A 20 24.39 -20.07 4.68
C THR A 20 23.95 -19.27 3.45
N GLY A 21 24.31 -19.71 2.24
CA GLY A 21 23.87 -19.08 1.00
C GLY A 21 22.34 -19.10 0.86
N LEU A 22 21.70 -20.23 1.14
CA LEU A 22 20.24 -20.33 1.14
C LEU A 22 19.60 -19.41 2.19
N ALA A 23 20.11 -19.39 3.42
CA ALA A 23 19.58 -18.54 4.48
C ALA A 23 19.67 -17.04 4.14
N LEU A 24 20.83 -16.59 3.64
CA LEU A 24 21.03 -15.20 3.20
C LEU A 24 20.18 -14.86 1.99
N GLY A 25 20.05 -15.78 1.02
CA GLY A 25 19.21 -15.59 -0.16
C GLY A 25 17.73 -15.47 0.18
N SER A 26 17.22 -16.36 1.05
CA SER A 26 15.83 -16.28 1.54
C SER A 26 15.56 -15.00 2.32
N PHE A 27 16.51 -14.57 3.16
CA PHE A 27 16.40 -13.31 3.89
C PHE A 27 16.40 -12.09 2.96
N TRP A 28 17.30 -12.07 1.97
CA TRP A 28 17.36 -11.00 0.98
C TRP A 28 16.05 -10.89 0.19
N LEU A 29 15.49 -12.02 -0.26
CA LEU A 29 14.22 -12.04 -0.99
C LEU A 29 13.07 -11.49 -0.13
N LEU A 30 13.00 -11.89 1.14
CA LEU A 30 12.01 -11.37 2.09
C LEU A 30 12.11 -9.84 2.21
N GLU A 31 13.32 -9.31 2.33
CA GLU A 31 13.54 -7.87 2.48
C GLU A 31 13.15 -7.10 1.20
N VAL A 32 13.45 -7.64 0.02
CA VAL A 32 13.00 -7.07 -1.26
C VAL A 32 11.48 -7.03 -1.34
N MET A 33 10.80 -8.11 -0.95
CA MET A 33 9.33 -8.16 -0.92
C MET A 33 8.75 -7.17 0.08
N ARG A 34 9.36 -7.01 1.26
CA ARG A 34 8.92 -6.05 2.28
C ARG A 34 9.05 -4.61 1.82
N LYS A 35 10.16 -4.25 1.17
CA LYS A 35 10.34 -2.90 0.60
C LYS A 35 9.26 -2.56 -0.41
N GLY A 36 8.96 -3.49 -1.33
CA GLY A 36 7.85 -3.34 -2.26
C GLY A 36 6.50 -3.18 -1.55
N ALA A 37 6.25 -3.94 -0.47
CA ALA A 37 5.00 -3.82 0.29
C ALA A 37 4.85 -2.47 1.04
N VAL A 38 5.95 -1.90 1.54
CA VAL A 38 5.95 -0.58 2.21
C VAL A 38 5.66 0.55 1.21
N ASP A 39 6.15 0.45 -0.03
CA ASP A 39 5.81 1.42 -1.08
C ASP A 39 4.36 1.30 -1.57
N ASN A 40 3.72 0.15 -1.32
CA ASN A 40 2.29 -0.09 -1.59
C ASN A 40 1.37 0.30 -0.42
N THR A 41 1.88 0.96 0.61
CA THR A 41 1.01 1.62 1.60
C THR A 41 0.16 2.62 0.80
N PRO A 42 -1.19 2.56 0.84
CA PRO A 42 -2.01 3.50 0.11
C PRO A 42 -1.55 4.91 0.48
N LEU A 43 -1.12 5.71 -0.51
CA LEU A 43 -0.86 7.13 -0.27
C LEU A 43 -2.06 7.66 0.51
N ALA A 44 -1.78 8.32 1.64
CA ALA A 44 -2.79 8.79 2.58
C ALA A 44 -4.02 9.28 1.80
N LYS A 45 -5.20 8.69 2.09
CA LYS A 45 -6.45 8.92 1.35
C LYS A 45 -6.55 10.41 1.00
N ARG A 46 -6.55 10.75 -0.30
CA ARG A 46 -6.53 12.14 -0.77
C ARG A 46 -7.58 12.96 -0.01
N THR A 47 -7.11 13.98 0.71
CA THR A 47 -7.96 14.88 1.49
C THR A 47 -8.29 16.16 0.74
N ASP A 48 -7.61 16.42 -0.37
CA ASP A 48 -7.84 17.61 -1.17
C ASP A 48 -9.22 17.54 -1.85
N PRO A 49 -9.88 18.69 -2.06
CA PRO A 49 -11.19 18.73 -2.67
C PRO A 49 -11.15 18.27 -4.13
N ASP A 50 -12.12 17.44 -4.49
CA ASP A 50 -12.18 16.83 -5.82
C ASP A 50 -13.00 17.67 -6.80
N TYR A 51 -14.03 18.35 -6.30
CA TYR A 51 -14.83 19.28 -7.11
C TYR A 51 -15.26 20.48 -6.27
N PHE A 52 -15.45 21.60 -6.97
CA PHE A 52 -16.12 22.77 -6.44
C PHE A 52 -17.11 23.33 -7.46
N VAL A 53 -18.15 23.98 -6.96
CA VAL A 53 -19.17 24.66 -7.77
C VAL A 53 -19.31 26.07 -7.24
N GLU A 54 -19.37 27.06 -8.13
CA GLU A 54 -19.53 28.46 -7.77
C GLU A 54 -20.86 29.02 -8.27
N LYS A 55 -21.41 29.98 -7.53
CA LYS A 55 -22.66 30.69 -7.87
C LYS A 55 -23.79 29.72 -8.27
N PHE A 56 -24.04 28.71 -7.43
CA PHE A 56 -24.96 27.63 -7.75
C PHE A 56 -26.37 27.89 -7.17
N ASN A 57 -27.37 27.30 -7.84
CA ASN A 57 -28.74 27.19 -7.37
C ASN A 57 -29.19 25.73 -7.55
N PHE A 58 -29.39 25.04 -6.44
CA PHE A 58 -29.77 23.64 -6.38
C PHE A 58 -31.24 23.52 -6.00
N VAL A 59 -32.04 22.95 -6.90
CA VAL A 59 -33.47 22.71 -6.68
C VAL A 59 -33.71 21.20 -6.57
N ARG A 60 -34.17 20.74 -5.41
CA ARG A 60 -34.60 19.35 -5.23
C ARG A 60 -36.10 19.25 -5.51
N MET A 61 -36.45 18.52 -6.56
CA MET A 61 -37.85 18.22 -6.90
C MET A 61 -38.41 17.09 -6.03
N SER A 62 -39.72 17.12 -5.78
CA SER A 62 -40.48 16.04 -5.17
C SER A 62 -40.72 14.92 -6.20
N LYS A 63 -41.17 13.75 -5.74
CA LYS A 63 -41.57 12.65 -6.64
C LYS A 63 -42.73 13.02 -7.57
N THR A 64 -43.49 14.07 -7.25
CA THR A 64 -44.62 14.58 -8.03
C THR A 64 -44.24 15.76 -8.93
N GLY A 65 -42.96 16.17 -8.95
CA GLY A 65 -42.45 17.22 -9.83
C GLY A 65 -42.49 18.64 -9.26
N GLU A 66 -42.97 18.84 -8.03
CA GLU A 66 -42.97 20.13 -7.36
C GLU A 66 -41.61 20.42 -6.70
N ALA A 67 -41.16 21.68 -6.71
CA ALA A 67 -39.93 22.07 -6.03
C ALA A 67 -40.08 21.93 -4.52
N ARG A 68 -39.30 21.03 -3.90
CA ARG A 68 -39.37 20.78 -2.46
C ARG A 68 -38.44 21.69 -1.68
N TYR A 69 -37.22 21.91 -2.18
CA TYR A 69 -36.22 22.76 -1.55
C TYR A 69 -35.34 23.44 -2.61
N ASN A 70 -34.97 24.69 -2.34
CA ASN A 70 -33.98 25.45 -3.11
C ASN A 70 -32.81 25.83 -2.18
N ILE A 71 -31.59 25.51 -2.59
CA ILE A 71 -30.35 25.88 -1.91
C ILE A 71 -29.51 26.68 -2.90
N SER A 72 -29.21 27.94 -2.56
CA SER A 72 -28.32 28.79 -3.35
C SER A 72 -27.09 29.18 -2.54
N GLY A 73 -25.94 29.31 -3.21
CA GLY A 73 -24.69 29.61 -2.54
C GLY A 73 -23.60 30.12 -3.47
N SER A 74 -22.60 30.79 -2.88
CA SER A 74 -21.46 31.34 -3.61
C SER A 74 -20.44 30.27 -3.99
N LYS A 75 -20.17 29.29 -3.11
CA LYS A 75 -19.25 28.17 -3.34
C LYS A 75 -19.67 26.92 -2.57
N LEU A 76 -19.67 25.78 -3.23
CA LEU A 76 -19.76 24.44 -2.65
C LEU A 76 -18.46 23.71 -2.98
N THR A 77 -17.87 23.03 -2.00
CA THR A 77 -16.65 22.24 -2.19
C THR A 77 -16.87 20.86 -1.60
N HIS A 78 -16.55 19.83 -2.36
CA HIS A 78 -16.72 18.45 -1.93
C HIS A 78 -15.37 17.81 -1.63
N PHE A 79 -15.32 17.16 -0.47
CA PHE A 79 -14.19 16.40 0.00
C PHE A 79 -14.54 14.91 -0.06
N PRO A 80 -13.74 14.06 -0.71
CA PRO A 80 -14.00 12.61 -0.82
C PRO A 80 -13.94 11.83 0.51
N LYS A 81 -13.55 12.53 1.57
CA LYS A 81 -13.45 11.97 2.91
C LYS A 81 -14.80 11.95 3.63
N ASP A 82 -15.69 12.87 3.27
CA ASP A 82 -16.99 13.09 3.90
C ASP A 82 -18.09 12.27 3.21
#